data_AF-A0A1G1YN32-F1
#
_entry.id   AF-A0A1G1YN32-F1
#
_cell.length_a   1.000
_cell.length_b   1.000
_cell.length_c   1.000
_cell.angle_alpha   90.00
_cell.angle_beta   90.00
_cell.angle_gamma   90.00
#
_symmetry.space_group_name_H-M   'P 1'
#
loop_
_entity.id
_entity.type
_entity.pdbx_description
1 polymer ?
#
loop_
_entity_poly.entity_id
_entity_poly.type
_entity_poly.pdbx_seq_one_letter_code
_entity_poly.pdbx_strand_id
1 'polypeptide(L)'
;MASTNKKQNGMVLVLAILIIAAVLATATVFSELIIRQIQQSRLIDQSIQAYYLAESGAERTLHQIRILESVVDCATISIGSCQENNARCSLDAEIPCVTSSQGSLDTAVTDDWQVVVSEESQTDFVLTKGETFQIDLFSPQQVQDANITKIDVGSSVNNLKLFGELVNLTNILQVGVLNCADQPPVFKDIITAPQSRSALDGKNILAACSYVFRLRFPLDSPVDQAGLTLKLYDDAESQVNIPSRLIIDSTARFGSSIQTVVVRTPIRPPLSGLYDFVLFSEEEIVK
;
A
#
# COMPACT_ATOMS: atom_id res chain seq x y z
N MET A 1 -29.14 -58.21 -74.78
CA MET A 1 -28.24 -57.17 -74.22
C MET A 1 -29.06 -56.27 -73.32
N ALA A 2 -29.00 -56.45 -72.00
CA ALA A 2 -29.70 -55.59 -71.07
C ALA A 2 -28.86 -55.38 -69.81
N SER A 3 -28.42 -54.12 -69.68
CA SER A 3 -28.28 -53.32 -68.46
C SER A 3 -27.70 -53.98 -67.20
N THR A 4 -26.46 -53.61 -66.88
CA THR A 4 -25.96 -53.55 -65.50
C THR A 4 -25.20 -52.25 -65.27
N ASN A 5 -25.92 -51.15 -65.08
CA ASN A 5 -25.32 -49.87 -64.69
C ASN A 5 -26.17 -49.21 -63.59
N LYS A 6 -26.04 -49.68 -62.35
CA LYS A 6 -26.79 -49.14 -61.20
C LYS A 6 -26.09 -49.38 -59.87
N LYS A 7 -24.85 -48.87 -59.68
CA LYS A 7 -24.14 -48.94 -58.38
C LYS A 7 -23.19 -47.77 -58.04
N GLN A 8 -23.34 -46.57 -58.62
CA GLN A 8 -22.46 -45.43 -58.28
C GLN A 8 -23.10 -44.30 -57.44
N ASN A 9 -24.42 -44.29 -57.25
CA ASN A 9 -25.08 -43.16 -56.56
C ASN A 9 -24.98 -43.19 -55.02
N GLY A 10 -24.58 -44.31 -54.41
CA GLY A 10 -24.47 -44.42 -52.95
C GLY A 10 -23.26 -43.69 -52.34
N MET A 11 -22.15 -43.61 -53.09
CA MET A 11 -20.90 -43.02 -52.61
C MET A 11 -20.97 -41.48 -52.51
N VAL A 12 -21.75 -40.84 -53.39
CA VAL A 12 -21.95 -39.38 -53.39
C VAL A 12 -22.70 -38.93 -52.13
N LEU A 13 -23.68 -39.71 -51.68
CA LEU A 13 -24.43 -39.39 -50.46
C LEU A 13 -23.55 -39.47 -49.21
N VAL A 14 -22.70 -40.49 -49.12
CA VAL A 14 -21.75 -40.63 -48.00
C VAL A 14 -20.76 -39.48 -47.96
N LEU A 15 -20.22 -39.07 -49.11
CA LEU A 15 -19.32 -37.92 -49.20
C LEU A 15 -20.02 -36.62 -48.77
N ALA A 16 -21.25 -36.38 -49.21
CA ALA A 16 -22.02 -35.21 -48.81
C ALA A 16 -22.27 -35.16 -47.29
N ILE A 17 -22.63 -36.30 -46.68
CA ILE A 17 -22.83 -36.39 -45.22
C ILE A 17 -21.52 -36.13 -44.47
N LEU A 18 -20.38 -36.66 -44.94
CA LEU A 18 -19.07 -36.40 -44.34
C LEU A 18 -18.69 -34.91 -44.41
N ILE A 19 -18.96 -34.24 -45.53
CA ILE A 19 -18.69 -32.80 -45.68
C ILE A 19 -19.59 -32.00 -44.74
N ILE A 20 -20.90 -32.31 -44.67
CA ILE A 20 -21.84 -31.63 -43.77
C ILE A 20 -21.44 -31.84 -42.31
N ALA A 21 -21.05 -33.06 -41.93
CA ALA A 21 -20.59 -33.37 -40.58
C ALA A 21 -19.30 -32.62 -40.23
N ALA A 22 -18.33 -32.54 -41.14
CA ALA A 22 -17.11 -31.78 -40.94
C ALA A 22 -17.37 -30.27 -40.79
N VAL A 23 -18.27 -29.70 -41.59
CA VAL A 23 -18.66 -28.28 -41.49
C VAL A 23 -19.42 -28.00 -40.18
N LEU A 24 -20.29 -28.91 -39.75
CA LEU A 24 -20.98 -28.78 -38.46
C LEU A 24 -19.99 -28.84 -37.30
N ALA A 25 -19.03 -29.76 -37.33
CA ALA A 25 -18.01 -29.89 -36.29
C ALA A 25 -17.10 -28.66 -36.20
N THR A 26 -16.71 -28.07 -37.33
CA THR A 26 -15.92 -26.82 -37.31
C THR A 26 -16.77 -25.67 -36.79
N ALA A 27 -18.04 -25.55 -37.21
CA ALA A 27 -18.94 -24.51 -36.74
C ALA A 27 -19.17 -24.58 -35.21
N THR A 28 -19.32 -25.77 -34.63
CA THR A 28 -19.47 -25.94 -33.18
C THR A 28 -18.22 -25.50 -32.43
N VAL A 29 -17.03 -25.87 -32.91
CA VAL A 29 -15.75 -25.45 -32.29
C VAL A 29 -15.59 -23.93 -32.35
N PHE A 30 -15.90 -23.29 -33.48
CA PHE A 30 -15.85 -21.84 -33.59
C PHE A 30 -16.86 -21.15 -32.66
N SER A 31 -18.06 -21.70 -32.49
CA SER A 31 -19.07 -21.15 -31.58
C SER A 31 -18.60 -21.18 -30.13
N GLU A 32 -18.02 -22.29 -29.67
CA GLU A 32 -17.45 -22.40 -28.32
C GLU A 32 -16.30 -21.41 -28.10
N LEU A 33 -15.42 -21.26 -29.09
CA LEU A 33 -14.33 -20.28 -29.03
C LEU A 33 -14.86 -18.84 -28.91
N ILE A 34 -15.87 -18.47 -29.69
CA ILE A 34 -16.46 -17.13 -29.64
C ILE A 34 -17.10 -16.86 -28.28
N ILE A 35 -17.88 -17.81 -27.75
CA ILE A 35 -18.52 -17.66 -26.43
C ILE A 35 -17.47 -17.46 -25.33
N ARG A 36 -16.38 -18.25 -25.38
CA ARG A 36 -15.28 -18.13 -24.42
C ARG A 36 -14.59 -16.76 -24.53
N GLN A 37 -14.37 -16.25 -25.74
CA GLN A 37 -13.79 -14.92 -25.94
C GLN A 37 -14.69 -13.79 -25.42
N ILE A 38 -16.01 -13.90 -25.61
CA ILE A 38 -16.97 -12.92 -25.08
C ILE A 38 -16.96 -12.94 -23.53
N GLN A 39 -16.95 -14.13 -22.93
CA GLN A 39 -16.85 -14.26 -21.47
C GLN A 39 -15.54 -13.68 -20.94
N GLN A 40 -14.41 -13.95 -21.61
CA GLN A 40 -13.12 -13.40 -21.24
C GLN A 40 -13.08 -11.87 -21.39
N SER A 41 -13.65 -11.31 -22.46
CA SER A 41 -13.77 -9.86 -22.64
C SER A 41 -14.55 -9.21 -21.50
N ARG A 42 -15.69 -9.80 -21.11
CA ARG A 42 -16.48 -9.30 -19.97
C ARG A 42 -15.71 -9.36 -18.67
N LEU A 43 -14.92 -10.41 -18.44
CA LEU A 43 -14.08 -10.51 -17.25
C LEU A 43 -12.98 -9.44 -17.23
N ILE A 44 -12.39 -9.12 -18.38
CA ILE A 44 -11.41 -8.04 -18.52
C ILE A 44 -12.07 -6.70 -18.20
N ASP A 45 -13.22 -6.39 -18.79
CA ASP A 45 -13.93 -5.12 -18.53
C ASP A 45 -14.32 -4.98 -17.05
N GLN A 46 -14.75 -6.08 -16.42
CA GLN A 46 -15.03 -6.11 -14.98
C GLN A 46 -13.77 -5.90 -14.14
N SER A 47 -12.63 -6.48 -14.54
CA SER A 47 -11.37 -6.32 -13.82
C SER A 47 -10.84 -4.90 -13.88
N ILE A 48 -11.00 -4.22 -15.02
CA ILE A 48 -10.59 -2.83 -15.20
C ILE A 48 -11.44 -1.92 -14.28
N GLN A 49 -12.75 -2.16 -14.20
CA GLN A 49 -13.63 -1.39 -13.32
C GLN A 49 -13.32 -1.62 -11.83
N ALA A 50 -13.12 -2.89 -11.43
CA ALA A 50 -12.69 -3.20 -10.07
C ALA A 50 -11.33 -2.54 -9.73
N TYR A 51 -10.40 -2.48 -10.68
CA TYR A 51 -9.11 -1.82 -10.47
C TYR A 51 -9.29 -0.31 -10.22
N TYR A 52 -10.07 0.39 -11.06
CA TYR A 52 -10.32 1.83 -10.86
C TYR A 52 -11.03 2.13 -9.55
N LEU A 53 -11.99 1.29 -9.13
CA LEU A 53 -12.65 1.43 -7.83
C LEU A 53 -11.65 1.26 -6.67
N ALA A 54 -10.75 0.28 -6.76
CA ALA A 54 -9.71 0.08 -5.75
C ALA A 54 -8.74 1.26 -5.70
N GLU A 55 -8.31 1.77 -6.86
CA GLU A 55 -7.45 2.96 -6.96
C GLU A 55 -8.11 4.20 -6.35
N SER A 56 -9.38 4.47 -6.70
CA SER A 56 -10.15 5.58 -6.11
C SER A 56 -10.30 5.47 -4.60
N GLY A 57 -10.51 4.26 -4.06
CA GLY A 57 -10.54 4.02 -2.62
C GLY A 57 -9.20 4.33 -1.93
N ALA A 58 -8.10 3.94 -2.56
CA ALA A 58 -6.75 4.22 -2.06
C ALA A 58 -6.44 5.72 -2.10
N GLU A 59 -6.74 6.39 -3.21
CA GLU A 59 -6.53 7.84 -3.37
C GLU A 59 -7.35 8.65 -2.37
N ARG A 60 -8.64 8.33 -2.20
CA ARG A 60 -9.49 9.00 -1.22
C ARG A 60 -8.96 8.84 0.20
N THR A 61 -8.50 7.64 0.54
CA THR A 61 -7.91 7.36 1.86
C THR A 61 -6.63 8.16 2.06
N LEU A 62 -5.76 8.18 1.06
CA LEU A 62 -4.53 8.96 1.09
C LEU A 62 -4.82 10.47 1.18
N HIS A 63 -5.86 10.96 0.52
CA HIS A 63 -6.33 12.33 0.64
C HIS A 63 -6.84 12.65 2.06
N GLN A 64 -7.64 11.77 2.66
CA GLN A 64 -8.11 11.91 4.04
C GLN A 64 -6.94 11.94 5.03
N ILE A 65 -5.97 11.03 4.89
CA ILE A 65 -4.75 10.98 5.72
C ILE A 65 -3.99 12.30 5.62
N ARG A 66 -3.84 12.87 4.42
CA ARG A 66 -3.11 14.11 4.20
C ARG A 66 -3.80 15.33 4.82
N ILE A 67 -5.12 15.42 4.71
CA ILE A 67 -5.88 16.54 5.29
C ILE A 67 -5.89 16.47 6.81
N LEU A 68 -6.08 15.27 7.36
CA LEU A 68 -6.29 15.07 8.79
C LEU A 68 -4.98 14.90 9.56
N GLU A 69 -3.86 14.74 8.84
CA GLU A 69 -2.50 14.42 9.33
C GLU A 69 -2.43 13.24 10.31
N SER A 70 -3.54 12.52 10.48
CA SER A 70 -3.76 11.45 11.46
C SER A 70 -4.97 10.65 11.00
N VAL A 71 -4.94 9.34 11.22
CA VAL A 71 -6.07 8.44 10.93
C VAL A 71 -6.01 7.32 11.92
N VAL A 72 -7.06 7.10 12.71
CA VAL A 72 -7.12 5.95 13.62
C VAL A 72 -8.20 4.97 13.24
N ASP A 73 -7.91 3.68 13.40
CA ASP A 73 -8.96 2.67 13.50
C ASP A 73 -9.67 2.81 14.85
N CYS A 74 -10.85 3.42 14.84
CA CYS A 74 -11.67 3.64 16.03
C CYS A 74 -11.92 2.36 16.85
N ALA A 75 -11.92 1.19 16.20
CA ALA A 75 -12.11 -0.09 16.87
C ALA A 75 -10.91 -0.47 17.75
N THR A 76 -9.69 -0.21 17.28
CA THR A 76 -8.45 -0.53 18.02
C THR A 76 -8.34 0.25 19.32
N ILE A 77 -8.84 1.48 19.32
CA ILE A 77 -8.78 2.39 20.48
C ILE A 77 -10.03 2.32 21.36
N SER A 78 -11.00 1.45 21.04
CA SER A 78 -12.28 1.34 21.77
C SER A 78 -13.09 2.65 21.80
N ILE A 79 -12.93 3.52 20.80
CA ILE A 79 -13.65 4.81 20.66
C ILE A 79 -14.83 4.68 19.65
N GLY A 80 -15.30 3.45 19.45
CA GLY A 80 -16.48 3.11 18.66
C GLY A 80 -16.17 2.87 17.18
N SER A 81 -17.10 3.21 16.28
CA SER A 81 -16.95 3.02 14.84
C SER A 81 -16.63 4.33 14.12
N CYS A 82 -16.00 4.23 12.95
CA CYS A 82 -15.81 5.39 12.08
C CYS A 82 -17.16 5.84 11.50
N GLN A 83 -17.53 7.11 11.69
CA GLN A 83 -18.75 7.67 11.14
C GLN A 83 -18.54 8.09 9.68
N GLU A 84 -19.36 7.56 8.78
CA GLU A 84 -19.25 7.79 7.33
C GLU A 84 -19.37 9.28 6.94
N ASN A 85 -20.20 10.04 7.66
CA ASN A 85 -20.55 11.42 7.28
C ASN A 85 -19.42 12.43 7.52
N ASN A 86 -18.54 12.19 8.47
CA ASN A 86 -17.54 13.17 8.94
C ASN A 86 -16.13 12.58 9.06
N ALA A 87 -15.95 11.30 8.74
CA ALA A 87 -14.68 10.58 8.85
C ALA A 87 -14.05 10.73 10.25
N ARG A 88 -14.88 10.66 11.29
CA ARG A 88 -14.48 10.78 12.71
C ARG A 88 -15.03 9.65 13.56
N CYS A 89 -14.36 9.34 14.67
CA CYS A 89 -14.81 8.28 15.57
C CYS A 89 -16.13 8.64 16.27
N SER A 90 -17.03 7.67 16.41
CA SER A 90 -18.38 7.91 16.95
C SER A 90 -18.41 8.42 18.40
N LEU A 91 -17.40 8.06 19.21
CA LEU A 91 -17.32 8.48 20.61
C LEU A 91 -16.40 9.69 20.82
N ASP A 92 -15.63 10.08 19.81
CA ASP A 92 -14.77 11.25 19.85
C ASP A 92 -14.71 11.91 18.47
N ALA A 93 -15.38 13.06 18.38
CA ALA A 93 -15.45 13.82 17.15
C ALA A 93 -14.12 14.50 16.81
N GLU A 94 -13.10 14.52 17.67
CA GLU A 94 -11.79 15.10 17.35
C GLU A 94 -10.89 14.12 16.59
N ILE A 95 -11.10 12.81 16.78
CA ILE A 95 -10.25 11.76 16.21
C ILE A 95 -10.71 11.41 14.79
N PRO A 96 -9.90 11.71 13.77
CA PRO A 96 -10.19 11.32 12.40
C PRO A 96 -9.98 9.81 12.19
N CYS A 97 -10.78 9.24 11.30
CA CYS A 97 -10.73 7.84 10.91
C CYS A 97 -10.97 7.70 9.41
N VAL A 98 -10.53 6.58 8.83
CA VAL A 98 -10.79 6.29 7.41
C VAL A 98 -12.11 5.56 7.28
N THR A 99 -13.02 6.17 6.53
CA THR A 99 -14.32 5.59 6.22
C THR A 99 -14.12 4.45 5.23
N SER A 100 -14.37 3.21 5.66
CA SER A 100 -14.28 2.03 4.80
C SER A 100 -15.45 1.89 3.83
N SER A 101 -16.49 2.72 3.96
CA SER A 101 -17.72 2.62 3.20
C SER A 101 -18.11 3.99 2.65
N GLN A 102 -18.51 3.98 1.37
CA GLN A 102 -19.14 5.07 0.62
C GLN A 102 -18.23 6.10 -0.05
N GLY A 103 -17.61 5.64 -1.14
CA GLY A 103 -17.41 6.44 -2.35
C GLY A 103 -18.09 5.84 -3.57
N SER A 104 -19.19 5.08 -3.39
CA SER A 104 -19.90 4.48 -4.52
C SER A 104 -20.41 5.59 -5.43
N LEU A 105 -19.91 5.58 -6.67
CA LEU A 105 -20.51 6.29 -7.79
C LEU A 105 -21.89 5.66 -8.02
N ASP A 106 -22.89 6.29 -7.41
CA ASP A 106 -24.31 5.95 -7.53
C ASP A 106 -24.79 4.70 -6.75
N THR A 107 -25.87 4.88 -5.99
CA THR A 107 -26.60 3.86 -5.23
C THR A 107 -27.09 2.66 -6.07
N ALA A 108 -27.00 2.76 -7.40
CA ALA A 108 -27.32 1.69 -8.34
C ALA A 108 -26.18 0.69 -8.56
N VAL A 109 -24.96 1.03 -8.14
CA VAL A 109 -23.78 0.19 -8.26
C VAL A 109 -23.55 -0.49 -6.90
N THR A 110 -23.96 -1.75 -6.80
CA THR A 110 -23.74 -2.64 -5.64
C THR A 110 -22.28 -3.06 -5.50
N ASP A 111 -21.35 -2.12 -5.65
CA ASP A 111 -19.94 -2.40 -5.57
C ASP A 111 -19.38 -1.83 -4.26
N ASP A 112 -18.68 -2.72 -3.58
CA ASP A 112 -18.07 -2.50 -2.29
C ASP A 112 -16.56 -2.38 -2.52
N TRP A 113 -16.00 -1.26 -2.11
CA TRP A 113 -14.56 -1.14 -1.92
C TRP A 113 -14.29 -1.03 -0.43
N GLN A 114 -13.38 -1.85 0.05
CA GLN A 114 -12.96 -1.87 1.43
C GLN A 114 -11.52 -1.36 1.49
N VAL A 115 -11.29 -0.35 2.31
CA VAL A 115 -9.94 0.10 2.63
C VAL A 115 -9.56 -0.29 4.05
N VAL A 116 -8.39 -0.89 4.17
CA VAL A 116 -7.72 -1.18 5.43
C VAL A 116 -6.43 -0.37 5.47
N VAL A 117 -6.25 0.41 6.53
CA VAL A 117 -5.00 1.15 6.78
C VAL A 117 -4.27 0.44 7.89
N SER A 118 -3.02 0.08 7.64
CA SER A 118 -2.12 -0.53 8.63
C SER A 118 -0.76 0.14 8.61
N GLU A 119 -0.02 0.02 9.70
CA GLU A 119 1.34 0.56 9.78
C GLU A 119 2.36 -0.48 9.30
N GLU A 120 3.45 -0.02 8.69
CA GLU A 120 4.51 -0.91 8.18
C GLU A 120 5.41 -1.39 9.32
N SER A 121 5.60 -2.72 9.49
CA SER A 121 6.43 -3.26 10.59
C SER A 121 7.94 -3.14 10.34
N GLN A 122 8.37 -3.05 9.08
CA GLN A 122 9.76 -2.87 8.67
C GLN A 122 9.84 -2.14 7.33
N THR A 123 10.83 -1.27 7.13
CA THR A 123 11.07 -0.68 5.81
C THR A 123 12.37 -1.20 5.21
N ASP A 124 12.29 -1.63 3.97
CA ASP A 124 13.44 -2.03 3.15
C ASP A 124 13.74 -0.93 2.13
N PHE A 125 15.01 -0.57 1.96
CA PHE A 125 15.45 0.43 1.01
C PHE A 125 16.88 0.18 0.56
N VAL A 126 17.26 0.71 -0.60
CA VAL A 126 18.63 0.63 -1.12
C VAL A 126 19.22 2.04 -1.05
N LEU A 127 20.43 2.15 -0.50
CA LEU A 127 21.21 3.40 -0.53
C LEU A 127 22.44 3.22 -1.39
N THR A 128 22.71 4.20 -2.26
CA THR A 128 23.97 4.34 -2.99
C THR A 128 24.90 5.35 -2.32
N LYS A 129 26.18 5.38 -2.73
CA LYS A 129 27.18 6.31 -2.20
C LYS A 129 26.72 7.77 -2.24
N GLY A 130 26.71 8.41 -1.06
CA GLY A 130 26.32 9.81 -0.91
C GLY A 130 24.82 10.04 -0.76
N GLU A 131 23.99 9.01 -0.96
CA GLU A 131 22.55 9.13 -0.74
C GLU A 131 22.20 9.19 0.75
N THR A 132 21.02 9.75 1.01
CA THR A 132 20.46 9.86 2.34
C THR A 132 19.06 9.30 2.36
N PHE A 133 18.76 8.47 3.34
CA PHE A 133 17.41 8.04 3.66
C PHE A 133 16.92 8.83 4.86
N GLN A 134 15.66 9.24 4.84
CA GLN A 134 15.01 9.88 5.97
C GLN A 134 13.66 9.22 6.21
N ILE A 135 13.36 8.98 7.48
CA ILE A 135 12.08 8.48 7.93
C ILE A 135 11.66 9.25 9.18
N ASP A 136 10.40 9.68 9.20
CA ASP A 136 9.82 10.26 10.39
C ASP A 136 9.48 9.11 11.35
N LEU A 137 9.61 9.28 12.66
CA LEU A 137 9.17 8.29 13.66
C LEU A 137 8.03 8.88 14.51
N PHE A 138 7.29 9.81 13.90
CA PHE A 138 6.14 10.45 14.49
C PHE A 138 4.94 9.51 14.40
N SER A 139 4.29 9.25 15.54
CA SER A 139 2.94 8.72 15.53
C SER A 139 1.95 9.89 15.56
N PRO A 140 1.17 10.13 14.49
CA PRO A 140 0.04 11.05 14.57
C PRO A 140 -1.11 10.49 15.40
N GLN A 141 -1.08 9.17 15.66
CA GLN A 141 -2.06 8.45 16.44
C GLN A 141 -1.48 8.21 17.82
N GLN A 142 -1.69 9.17 18.72
CA GLN A 142 -1.17 9.22 20.08
C GLN A 142 -1.62 8.08 21.02
N VAL A 143 -2.13 6.95 20.51
CA VAL A 143 -2.81 5.94 21.32
C VAL A 143 -1.97 4.68 21.59
N GLN A 144 -0.84 4.49 20.92
CA GLN A 144 0.11 3.44 21.30
C GLN A 144 1.18 3.98 22.24
N ASP A 145 1.07 3.59 23.51
CA ASP A 145 2.08 3.81 24.58
C ASP A 145 3.35 2.97 24.40
N ALA A 146 3.61 2.44 23.20
CA ALA A 146 4.79 1.62 22.94
C ALA A 146 6.03 2.51 22.95
N ASN A 147 6.75 2.53 24.08
CA ASN A 147 8.07 3.14 24.16
C ASN A 147 9.00 2.42 23.17
N ILE A 148 9.43 3.13 22.13
CA ILE A 148 10.41 2.59 21.20
C ILE A 148 11.76 2.68 21.90
N THR A 149 12.34 1.53 22.23
CA THR A 149 13.66 1.49 22.87
C THR A 149 14.76 1.29 21.87
N LYS A 150 14.50 0.65 20.73
CA LYS A 150 15.57 0.13 19.90
C LYS A 150 15.25 0.30 18.43
N ILE A 151 16.22 0.85 17.70
CA ILE A 151 16.20 0.96 16.24
C ILE A 151 17.25 -0.01 15.71
N ASP A 152 16.79 -1.00 14.97
CA ASP A 152 17.65 -2.00 14.34
C ASP A 152 17.81 -1.67 12.86
N VAL A 153 19.06 -1.52 12.44
CA VAL A 153 19.42 -1.26 11.04
C VAL A 153 20.15 -2.50 10.52
N GLY A 154 19.40 -3.34 9.83
CA GLY A 154 19.92 -4.48 9.06
C GLY A 154 20.58 -4.01 7.76
N SER A 155 21.58 -4.74 7.29
CA SER A 155 22.22 -4.49 5.99
C SER A 155 22.53 -5.79 5.27
N SER A 156 22.46 -5.75 3.93
CA SER A 156 22.97 -6.80 3.05
C SER A 156 24.49 -6.91 3.05
N VAL A 157 25.20 -5.93 3.61
CA VAL A 157 26.67 -5.86 3.67
C VAL A 157 27.11 -5.86 5.14
N ASN A 158 28.02 -6.78 5.49
CA ASN A 158 28.57 -6.88 6.84
C ASN A 158 29.54 -5.73 7.15
N ASN A 159 29.47 -5.21 8.37
CA ASN A 159 30.30 -4.10 8.87
C ASN A 159 30.17 -2.81 8.05
N LEU A 160 29.01 -2.57 7.43
CA LEU A 160 28.75 -1.34 6.70
C LEU A 160 28.65 -0.18 7.70
N LYS A 161 29.49 0.83 7.53
CA LYS A 161 29.43 2.06 8.31
C LYS A 161 28.45 3.03 7.66
N LEU A 162 27.42 3.44 8.40
CA LEU A 162 26.45 4.44 8.02
C LEU A 162 26.53 5.60 8.99
N PHE A 163 26.21 6.79 8.54
CA PHE A 163 26.06 7.93 9.43
C PHE A 163 24.58 8.08 9.80
N GLY A 164 24.26 7.89 11.08
CA GLY A 164 22.91 7.98 11.61
C GLY A 164 22.69 9.28 12.38
N GLU A 165 21.55 9.91 12.15
CA GLU A 165 21.11 11.13 12.82
C GLU A 165 19.65 10.95 13.29
N LEU A 166 19.38 11.08 14.58
CA LEU A 166 18.01 11.16 15.12
C LEU A 166 17.79 12.57 15.67
N VAL A 167 16.74 13.24 15.23
CA VAL A 167 16.41 14.62 15.63
C VAL A 167 15.00 14.67 16.20
N ASN A 168 14.84 15.22 17.41
CA ASN A 168 13.54 15.56 17.96
C ASN A 168 13.01 16.85 17.33
N LEU A 169 11.89 16.77 16.61
CA LEU A 169 11.21 17.91 15.99
C LEU A 169 10.05 18.48 16.83
N THR A 170 9.76 17.89 18.01
CA THR A 170 8.58 18.27 18.80
C THR A 170 8.57 19.76 19.19
N ASN A 171 9.74 20.32 19.53
CA ASN A 171 9.87 21.73 19.87
C ASN A 171 9.60 22.67 18.69
N ILE A 172 9.80 22.21 17.45
CA ILE A 172 9.55 23.00 16.24
C ILE A 172 8.05 22.97 15.91
N LEU A 173 7.38 21.84 16.14
CA LEU A 173 5.98 21.66 15.80
C LEU A 173 5.00 22.28 16.82
N GLN A 174 5.50 22.80 17.95
CA GLN A 174 4.70 23.44 19.02
C GLN A 174 3.49 22.61 19.49
N VAL A 175 3.53 21.29 19.35
CA VAL A 175 2.46 20.41 19.84
C VAL A 175 2.59 20.37 21.36
N GLY A 176 1.58 20.87 22.07
CA GLY A 176 1.59 21.12 23.52
C GLY A 176 1.63 19.87 24.42
N VAL A 177 2.34 18.82 24.02
CA VAL A 177 2.47 17.58 24.77
C VAL A 177 3.42 17.79 25.94
N LEU A 178 2.90 17.65 27.17
CA LEU A 178 3.71 17.66 28.39
C LEU A 178 4.76 16.55 28.29
N ASN A 179 6.04 16.89 28.45
CA ASN A 179 7.23 16.02 28.56
C ASN A 179 8.10 15.78 27.32
N CYS A 180 7.76 16.27 26.12
CA CYS A 180 8.66 16.14 24.96
C CYS A 180 9.83 17.14 24.95
N ALA A 181 9.69 18.27 25.65
CA ALA A 181 10.69 19.34 25.68
C ALA A 181 11.98 18.95 26.45
N ASP A 182 11.86 18.09 27.46
CA ASP A 182 12.97 17.64 28.30
C ASP A 182 13.69 16.40 27.74
N GLN A 183 13.22 15.88 26.61
CA GLN A 183 13.78 14.71 25.95
C GLN A 183 14.65 15.09 24.74
N PRO A 184 15.97 15.25 24.89
CA PRO A 184 16.84 15.25 23.74
C PRO A 184 17.04 13.81 23.28
N PRO A 185 16.90 13.54 21.99
CA PRO A 185 17.98 12.87 21.30
C PRO A 185 18.35 13.65 20.03
N VAL A 186 19.59 14.14 20.03
CA VAL A 186 20.35 14.58 18.86
C VAL A 186 21.48 13.56 18.72
N PHE A 187 21.11 12.30 18.49
CA PHE A 187 22.14 11.30 18.24
C PHE A 187 22.70 11.55 16.85
N LYS A 188 24.03 11.58 16.76
CA LYS A 188 24.76 11.85 15.53
C LYS A 188 26.05 11.05 15.56
N ASP A 189 26.00 9.81 15.11
CA ASP A 189 27.15 8.89 15.19
C ASP A 189 27.17 7.89 14.02
N ILE A 190 28.24 7.12 13.94
CA ILE A 190 28.44 6.04 13.00
C ILE A 190 27.74 4.77 13.49
N ILE A 191 26.82 4.27 12.69
CA ILE A 191 26.13 2.99 12.87
C ILE A 191 26.88 1.94 12.04
N THR A 192 27.26 0.82 12.65
CA THR A 192 27.88 -0.31 11.92
C THR A 192 26.81 -1.39 11.71
N ALA A 193 26.34 -1.59 10.49
CA ALA A 193 25.33 -2.59 10.17
C ALA A 193 25.95 -3.96 9.79
N PRO A 194 25.30 -5.10 10.06
CA PRO A 194 24.08 -5.25 10.86
C PRO A 194 24.41 -5.15 12.36
N GLN A 195 23.93 -4.11 13.02
CA GLN A 195 23.91 -4.07 14.48
C GLN A 195 22.62 -3.40 14.94
N SER A 196 21.95 -4.15 15.81
CA SER A 196 20.92 -3.67 16.70
C SER A 196 21.51 -2.64 17.67
N ARG A 197 21.13 -1.37 17.54
CA ARG A 197 21.44 -0.34 18.54
C ARG A 197 20.26 -0.20 19.49
N SER A 198 20.38 -0.81 20.67
CA SER A 198 19.49 -0.52 21.80
C SER A 198 19.69 0.95 22.20
N ALA A 199 18.58 1.68 22.30
CA ALA A 199 18.41 3.06 22.76
C ALA A 199 19.63 3.95 22.56
N LEU A 200 19.53 4.84 21.57
CA LEU A 200 20.44 5.96 21.34
C LEU A 200 20.67 6.68 22.70
N ASP A 201 21.88 6.57 23.24
CA ASP A 201 22.31 7.05 24.58
C ASP A 201 21.57 6.46 25.81
N GLY A 202 20.89 5.32 25.68
CA GLY A 202 20.14 4.68 26.78
C GLY A 202 18.84 5.40 27.15
N LYS A 203 18.34 6.29 26.29
CA LYS A 203 17.06 6.99 26.47
C LYS A 203 15.99 6.41 25.56
N ASN A 204 14.78 6.22 26.10
CA ASN A 204 13.63 5.75 25.35
C ASN A 204 13.13 6.84 24.39
N ILE A 205 12.75 6.43 23.18
CA ILE A 205 12.06 7.27 22.20
C ILE A 205 10.59 7.23 22.59
N LEU A 206 10.06 8.36 23.09
CA LEU A 206 8.65 8.44 23.48
C LEU A 206 7.76 8.47 22.23
N ALA A 207 6.81 7.54 22.12
CA ALA A 207 5.85 7.51 21.01
C ALA A 207 5.04 8.82 20.87
N ALA A 208 4.88 9.57 21.95
CA ALA A 208 4.17 10.85 21.98
C ALA A 208 4.94 12.03 21.34
N CYS A 209 6.23 11.86 21.05
CA CYS A 209 7.09 12.91 20.51
C CYS A 209 7.39 12.70 19.01
N SER A 210 7.67 13.78 18.30
CA SER A 210 8.02 13.73 16.87
C SER A 210 9.54 13.62 16.70
N TYR A 211 9.99 12.53 16.06
CA TYR A 211 11.38 12.35 15.71
C TYR A 211 11.57 12.15 14.21
N VAL A 212 12.74 12.50 13.72
CA VAL A 212 13.20 12.20 12.36
C VAL A 212 14.49 11.43 12.44
N PHE A 213 14.49 10.23 11.86
CA PHE A 213 15.66 9.39 11.72
C PHE A 213 16.20 9.49 10.30
N ARG A 214 17.47 9.88 10.17
CA ARG A 214 18.17 10.05 8.91
C ARG A 214 19.40 9.16 8.88
N LEU A 215 19.55 8.42 7.79
CA LEU A 215 20.72 7.64 7.48
C LEU A 215 21.42 8.26 6.27
N ARG A 216 22.74 8.38 6.33
CA ARG A 216 23.55 8.82 5.19
C ARG A 216 24.58 7.77 4.85
N PHE A 217 24.66 7.44 3.56
CA PHE A 217 25.63 6.49 3.06
C PHE A 217 26.95 7.22 2.74
N PRO A 218 28.07 6.87 3.40
CA PRO A 218 29.33 7.58 3.23
C PRO A 218 29.87 7.49 1.79
N LEU A 219 30.41 8.61 1.30
CA LEU A 219 31.07 8.66 -0.01
C LEU A 219 32.35 7.81 -0.06
N ASP A 220 33.02 7.63 1.08
CA ASP A 220 34.23 6.83 1.27
C ASP A 220 33.94 5.34 1.56
N SER A 221 32.68 4.91 1.46
CA SER A 221 32.31 3.51 1.64
C SER A 221 33.03 2.58 0.63
N PRO A 222 33.48 1.38 1.03
CA PRO A 222 34.09 0.42 0.11
C PRO A 222 33.08 -0.21 -0.87
N VAL A 223 31.77 -0.05 -0.63
CA VAL A 223 30.69 -0.63 -1.46
C VAL A 223 29.85 0.48 -2.06
N ASP A 224 29.47 0.36 -3.34
CA ASP A 224 28.72 1.38 -4.07
C ASP A 224 27.24 1.50 -3.69
N GLN A 225 26.63 0.40 -3.25
CA GLN A 225 25.24 0.32 -2.81
C GLN A 225 25.05 -0.75 -1.73
N ALA A 226 24.06 -0.58 -0.86
CA ALA A 226 23.64 -1.63 0.06
C ALA A 226 22.12 -1.63 0.24
N GLY A 227 21.54 -2.83 0.32
CA GLY A 227 20.17 -3.01 0.82
C GLY A 227 20.17 -2.88 2.34
N LEU A 228 19.22 -2.12 2.87
CA LEU A 228 19.05 -1.81 4.27
C LEU A 228 17.63 -2.13 4.70
N THR A 229 17.50 -2.62 5.94
CA THR A 229 16.22 -2.92 6.57
C THR A 229 16.16 -2.20 7.90
N LEU A 230 15.10 -1.44 8.14
CA LEU A 230 14.87 -0.75 9.41
C LEU A 230 13.74 -1.42 10.18
N LYS A 231 13.97 -1.71 11.46
CA LYS A 231 12.97 -2.25 12.39
C LYS A 231 12.99 -1.48 13.70
N LEU A 232 11.83 -1.38 14.33
CA LEU A 232 11.66 -0.77 15.66
C LEU A 232 11.30 -1.86 16.67
N TYR A 233 11.79 -1.72 17.89
CA TYR A 233 11.45 -2.63 18.99
C TYR A 233 11.14 -1.84 20.28
N ASP A 234 10.27 -2.42 21.10
CA ASP A 234 9.87 -1.90 22.41
C ASP A 234 10.80 -2.36 23.56
N ASP A 235 10.47 -1.99 24.80
CA ASP A 235 11.18 -2.41 26.03
C ASP A 235 11.19 -3.95 26.20
N ALA A 236 10.26 -4.68 25.58
CA ALA A 236 10.13 -6.13 25.64
C ALA A 236 10.80 -6.85 24.45
N GLU A 237 11.58 -6.13 23.64
CA GLU A 237 12.18 -6.62 22.39
C GLU A 237 11.14 -7.13 21.36
N SER A 238 9.88 -6.72 21.49
CA SER A 238 8.84 -7.00 20.51
C SER A 238 8.90 -5.98 19.38
N GLN A 239 8.75 -6.45 18.13
CA GLN A 239 8.78 -5.57 16.97
C GLN A 239 7.55 -4.64 16.99
N VAL A 240 7.80 -3.34 16.88
CA VAL A 240 6.77 -2.30 16.81
C VAL A 240 6.66 -1.82 15.37
N ASN A 241 5.45 -1.45 14.96
CA ASN A 241 5.24 -0.86 13.65
C ASN A 241 5.88 0.53 13.55
N ILE A 242 6.19 0.95 12.33
CA ILE A 242 6.74 2.26 12.03
C ILE A 242 5.56 3.24 11.85
N PRO A 243 5.31 4.13 12.82
CA PRO A 243 4.06 4.90 12.86
C PRO A 243 3.92 5.90 11.71
N SER A 244 5.02 6.30 11.09
CA SER A 244 5.02 7.26 9.98
C SER A 244 4.75 6.65 8.62
N ARG A 245 4.65 5.32 8.53
CA ARG A 245 4.48 4.61 7.26
C ARG A 245 3.19 3.83 7.26
N LEU A 246 2.34 4.18 6.32
CA LEU A 246 1.04 3.56 6.15
C LEU A 246 1.06 2.65 4.93
N ILE A 247 0.43 1.49 5.10
CA ILE A 247 0.02 0.56 4.08
C ILE A 247 -1.50 0.72 3.95
N ILE A 248 -1.92 1.20 2.79
CA ILE A 248 -3.33 1.36 2.44
C ILE A 248 -3.67 0.20 1.49
N ASP A 249 -4.43 -0.77 1.99
CA ASP A 249 -4.94 -1.88 1.23
C ASP A 249 -6.37 -1.54 0.79
N SER A 250 -6.55 -1.23 -0.49
CA SER A 250 -7.86 -0.96 -1.09
C SER A 250 -8.29 -2.15 -1.93
N THR A 251 -9.34 -2.85 -1.52
CA THR A 251 -9.90 -3.98 -2.25
C THR A 251 -11.26 -3.61 -2.79
N ALA A 252 -11.46 -3.75 -4.10
CA ALA A 252 -12.75 -3.50 -4.73
C ALA A 252 -13.22 -4.73 -5.51
N ARG A 253 -14.54 -4.91 -5.54
CA ARG A 253 -15.22 -5.95 -6.31
C ARG A 253 -16.12 -5.30 -7.35
N PHE A 254 -16.04 -5.76 -8.60
CA PHE A 254 -16.96 -5.39 -9.67
C PHE A 254 -17.41 -6.66 -10.41
N GLY A 255 -18.70 -6.98 -10.32
CA GLY A 255 -19.24 -8.22 -10.87
C GLY A 255 -18.56 -9.47 -10.29
N SER A 256 -17.78 -10.18 -11.12
CA SER A 256 -17.03 -11.38 -10.69
C SER A 256 -15.52 -11.15 -10.50
N SER A 257 -15.05 -9.92 -10.71
CA SER A 257 -13.64 -9.56 -10.52
C SER A 257 -13.42 -8.92 -9.16
N ILE A 258 -12.28 -9.24 -8.55
CA ILE A 258 -11.79 -8.64 -7.31
C ILE A 258 -10.39 -8.12 -7.61
N GLN A 259 -10.14 -6.86 -7.27
CA GLN A 259 -8.83 -6.23 -7.41
C GLN A 259 -8.42 -5.63 -6.07
N THR A 260 -7.14 -5.70 -5.76
CA THR A 260 -6.55 -5.11 -4.57
C THR A 260 -5.38 -4.23 -4.98
N VAL A 261 -5.44 -2.97 -4.57
CA VAL A 261 -4.38 -1.97 -4.74
C VAL A 261 -3.76 -1.73 -3.37
N VAL A 262 -2.45 -1.91 -3.28
CA VAL A 262 -1.67 -1.71 -2.05
C VAL A 262 -0.78 -0.49 -2.24
N VAL A 263 -1.03 0.56 -1.45
CA VAL A 263 -0.24 1.79 -1.48
C VAL A 263 0.60 1.87 -0.21
N ARG A 264 1.91 2.05 -0.36
CA ARG A 264 2.82 2.33 0.75
C ARG A 264 3.24 3.78 0.70
N THR A 265 2.93 4.55 1.73
CA THR A 265 3.18 5.99 1.74
C THR A 265 3.59 6.49 3.12
N PRO A 266 4.52 7.46 3.20
CA PRO A 266 4.74 8.17 4.46
C PRO A 266 3.52 9.06 4.76
N ILE A 267 3.20 9.24 6.04
CA ILE A 267 2.09 10.10 6.47
C ILE A 267 2.30 11.55 6.05
N ARG A 268 3.53 12.03 6.21
CA ARG A 268 3.93 13.37 5.80
C ARG A 268 4.74 13.30 4.50
N PRO A 269 4.48 14.20 3.54
CA PRO A 269 5.37 14.32 2.40
C PRO A 269 6.76 14.75 2.89
N PRO A 270 7.84 14.21 2.32
CA PRO A 270 9.19 14.60 2.72
C PRO A 270 9.40 16.09 2.49
N LEU A 271 9.78 16.82 3.55
CA LEU A 271 10.01 18.28 3.52
C LEU A 271 11.07 18.72 2.49
N SER A 272 11.93 17.80 2.03
CA SER A 272 12.95 18.07 1.02
C SER A 272 12.47 17.97 -0.43
N GLY A 273 11.21 17.55 -0.65
CA GLY A 273 10.62 17.44 -1.98
C GLY A 273 9.97 18.75 -2.43
N LEU A 274 10.76 19.74 -2.84
CA LEU A 274 10.26 20.96 -3.49
C LEU A 274 9.50 20.68 -4.81
N TYR A 275 9.44 19.42 -5.27
CA TYR A 275 8.95 19.04 -6.61
C TYR A 275 8.08 17.76 -6.70
N ASP A 276 7.69 17.11 -5.61
CA ASP A 276 6.75 15.97 -5.67
C ASP A 276 5.32 16.45 -5.39
N PHE A 277 4.70 17.09 -6.39
CA PHE A 277 3.27 17.35 -6.37
C PHE A 277 2.55 16.31 -7.22
N VAL A 278 1.60 15.61 -6.62
CA VAL A 278 0.57 14.87 -7.35
C VAL A 278 -0.57 15.86 -7.55
N LEU A 279 -0.86 16.22 -8.80
CA LEU A 279 -2.02 17.03 -9.14
C LEU A 279 -3.26 16.15 -9.05
N PHE A 280 -4.03 16.33 -7.98
CA PHE A 280 -5.39 15.78 -7.89
C PHE A 280 -6.34 16.79 -8.54
N SER A 281 -7.15 16.34 -9.49
CA SER A 281 -8.29 17.11 -9.99
C SER A 281 -9.48 16.80 -9.08
N GLU A 282 -10.01 17.82 -8.39
CA GLU A 282 -11.27 17.68 -7.64
C GLU A 282 -12.49 17.59 -8.58
N GLU A 283 -12.33 17.96 -9.86
CA GLU A 283 -13.37 17.91 -10.88
C GLU A 283 -13.19 16.71 -11.81
N GLU A 284 -14.32 16.17 -12.29
CA GLU A 284 -14.37 15.10 -13.28
C GLU A 284 -13.63 15.53 -14.56
N ILE A 285 -12.63 14.76 -14.98
CA ILE A 285 -11.95 14.99 -16.26
C ILE A 285 -12.91 14.57 -17.37
N VAL A 286 -13.75 15.50 -17.81
CA VAL A 286 -14.64 15.30 -18.96
C VAL A 286 -13.76 15.17 -20.21
N LYS A 287 -13.84 14.01 -20.86
CA LYS A 287 -13.04 13.67 -22.04
C LYS A 287 -13.68 14.13 -23.35
#